data_AF-A0AA88HSL0-F1
#
_entry.id   AF-A0AA88HSL0-F1
#
_cell.length_a   1.000
_cell.length_b   1.000
_cell.length_c   1.000
_cell.angle_alpha   90.00
_cell.angle_beta   90.00
_cell.angle_gamma   90.00
#
_symmetry.space_group_name_H-M   'P 1'
#
loop_
_entity.id
_entity.type
_entity.pdbx_description
1 polymer ?
#
loop_
_entity_poly.entity_id
_entity_poly.type
_entity_poly.pdbx_seq_one_letter_code
_entity_poly.pdbx_strand_id
1 'polypeptide(L)'
;MKVRDCENKIQSDVDISMRIRINALPKYIRNCSSISGQDQIKTVLAQRFPDPSEIVVEDISGGCGAMYAVFVASKEFKGLPVIKQHKLVKEALKEEIKAMHGIRVQTEAQS
;
A
#
# COMPACT_ATOMS: atom_id res chain seq x y z
N MET A 1 28.91 12.43 -14.04
CA MET A 1 28.78 10.99 -14.34
C MET A 1 27.56 10.78 -15.21
N LYS A 2 27.76 10.29 -16.45
CA LYS A 2 26.70 9.99 -17.41
C LYS A 2 26.16 8.59 -17.12
N VAL A 3 24.90 8.48 -16.72
CA VAL A 3 24.20 7.20 -16.69
C VAL A 3 23.62 6.93 -18.07
N ARG A 4 23.94 5.75 -18.60
CA ARG A 4 23.52 5.23 -19.90
C ARG A 4 22.24 4.41 -19.71
N ASP A 5 21.45 4.44 -20.77
CA ASP A 5 20.17 3.79 -20.97
C ASP A 5 20.21 2.27 -20.74
N CYS A 6 19.15 1.74 -20.14
CA CYS A 6 18.73 0.35 -20.26
C CYS A 6 17.20 0.35 -20.25
N GLU A 7 16.61 0.61 -21.42
CA GLU A 7 15.22 0.22 -21.67
C GLU A 7 15.15 -1.30 -21.62
N ASN A 8 14.32 -1.85 -20.74
CA ASN A 8 13.89 -3.23 -20.91
C ASN A 8 12.37 -3.33 -20.76
N LYS A 9 11.81 -3.74 -21.88
CA LYS A 9 10.41 -3.92 -22.19
C LYS A 9 9.95 -5.21 -21.50
N ILE A 10 9.06 -5.11 -20.51
CA ILE A 10 8.24 -6.26 -20.10
C ILE A 10 6.79 -5.87 -20.34
N GLN A 11 6.36 -6.26 -21.53
CA GLN A 11 5.00 -6.29 -22.01
C GLN A 11 4.17 -7.22 -21.11
N SER A 12 2.99 -6.75 -20.66
CA SER A 12 1.65 -7.39 -20.72
C SER A 12 1.55 -8.91 -20.42
N ASP A 13 0.63 -9.47 -19.65
CA ASP A 13 -0.80 -9.28 -19.41
C ASP A 13 -1.18 -10.21 -18.22
N VAL A 14 -2.14 -9.86 -17.36
CA VAL A 14 -3.38 -10.65 -17.15
C VAL A 14 -4.45 -9.76 -16.51
N ASP A 15 -5.50 -9.51 -17.29
CA ASP A 15 -6.82 -9.01 -16.91
C ASP A 15 -7.64 -10.11 -16.21
N ILE A 16 -8.29 -9.79 -15.09
CA ILE A 16 -9.58 -10.40 -14.71
C ILE A 16 -10.49 -9.27 -14.20
N SER A 17 -11.28 -8.69 -15.12
CA SER A 17 -12.69 -8.25 -15.01
C SER A 17 -13.18 -7.73 -13.62
N MET A 18 -13.70 -6.49 -13.44
CA MET A 18 -14.88 -5.97 -14.17
C MET A 18 -15.16 -4.47 -13.86
N ARG A 19 -15.22 -3.65 -14.92
CA ARG A 19 -16.06 -2.44 -15.13
C ARG A 19 -16.32 -1.47 -13.95
N ILE A 20 -15.46 -0.47 -13.79
CA ILE A 20 -15.87 0.84 -13.24
C ILE A 20 -15.58 1.92 -14.30
N ARG A 21 -16.63 2.44 -14.93
CA ARG A 21 -16.57 3.67 -15.73
C ARG A 21 -16.51 4.86 -14.77
N ILE A 22 -15.33 5.38 -14.45
CA ILE A 22 -15.22 6.75 -13.91
C ILE A 22 -14.01 7.45 -14.55
N ASN A 23 -14.29 8.57 -15.20
CA ASN A 23 -13.33 9.53 -15.71
C ASN A 23 -12.42 10.06 -14.59
N ALA A 24 -11.17 10.36 -14.96
CA ALA A 24 -10.10 10.97 -14.15
C ALA A 24 -9.17 9.97 -13.45
N LEU A 25 -8.07 9.67 -14.14
CA LEU A 25 -6.85 9.12 -13.54
C LEU A 25 -6.37 10.10 -12.44
N PRO A 26 -6.25 9.69 -11.16
CA PRO A 26 -5.52 10.49 -10.21
C PRO A 26 -4.03 10.38 -10.57
N LYS A 27 -3.46 11.54 -10.85
CA LYS A 27 -2.06 11.78 -11.21
C LYS A 27 -1.12 11.41 -10.07
N TYR A 28 -0.80 10.14 -9.88
CA TYR A 28 0.30 9.74 -8.99
C TYR A 28 1.56 9.42 -9.81
N ILE A 29 2.04 10.42 -10.56
CA ILE A 29 3.43 10.46 -11.01
C ILE A 29 4.18 11.26 -9.95
N ARG A 30 4.89 10.57 -9.06
CA ARG A 30 6.06 11.17 -8.42
C ARG A 30 7.24 10.24 -8.60
N ASN A 31 8.26 10.82 -9.19
CA ASN A 31 9.45 10.22 -9.74
C ASN A 31 10.49 9.95 -8.63
N CYS A 32 11.26 8.89 -8.84
CA CYS A 32 12.60 8.57 -8.33
C CYS A 32 12.83 7.80 -7.00
N SER A 33 13.74 6.82 -7.18
CA SER A 33 14.82 6.30 -6.32
C SER A 33 14.49 5.24 -5.25
N SER A 34 14.88 3.99 -5.56
CA SER A 34 14.78 2.77 -4.73
C SER A 34 13.35 2.37 -4.33
N ILE A 35 13.00 1.07 -4.43
CA ILE A 35 11.76 0.57 -3.81
C ILE A 35 11.86 0.92 -2.32
N SER A 36 11.08 1.91 -1.90
CA SER A 36 11.06 2.36 -0.51
C SER A 36 10.23 1.37 0.30
N GLY A 37 10.49 1.25 1.61
CA GLY A 37 9.66 0.39 2.47
C GLY A 37 8.17 0.75 2.40
N GLN A 38 7.84 2.00 2.06
CA GLN A 38 6.46 2.44 1.82
C GLN A 38 5.81 1.70 0.65
N ASP A 39 6.53 1.52 -0.46
CA ASP A 39 6.02 0.87 -1.66
C ASP A 39 5.81 -0.63 -1.45
N GLN A 40 6.69 -1.26 -0.66
CA GLN A 40 6.55 -2.66 -0.27
C GLN A 40 5.29 -2.85 0.58
N ILE A 41 5.11 -2.04 1.62
CA ILE A 41 3.93 -2.07 2.48
C ILE A 41 2.65 -1.84 1.65
N LYS A 42 2.64 -0.86 0.75
CA LYS A 42 1.49 -0.61 -0.14
C LYS A 42 1.17 -1.82 -1.01
N THR A 43 2.18 -2.48 -1.57
CA THR A 43 2.00 -3.65 -2.43
C THR A 43 1.39 -4.81 -1.65
N VAL A 44 1.90 -5.10 -0.45
CA VAL A 44 1.37 -6.17 0.41
C VAL A 44 -0.08 -5.89 0.81
N LEU A 45 -0.40 -4.64 1.16
CA LEU A 45 -1.77 -4.25 1.50
C LEU A 45 -2.72 -4.36 0.30
N ALA A 46 -2.29 -3.94 -0.89
CA ALA A 46 -3.07 -4.07 -2.11
C ALA A 46 -3.31 -5.54 -2.52
N GLN A 47 -2.36 -6.43 -2.22
CA GLN A 47 -2.54 -7.87 -2.42
C GLN A 47 -3.51 -8.48 -1.40
N ARG A 48 -3.48 -8.00 -0.16
CA ARG A 48 -4.33 -8.53 0.91
C ARG A 48 -5.77 -8.06 0.81
N PHE A 49 -5.97 -6.79 0.46
CA PHE A 49 -7.26 -6.13 0.38
C PHE A 49 -7.52 -5.77 -1.09
N PRO A 50 -8.33 -6.55 -1.82
CA PRO A 50 -8.57 -6.35 -3.25
C PRO A 50 -9.46 -5.13 -3.55
N ASP A 51 -10.31 -4.73 -2.61
CA ASP A 51 -11.22 -3.58 -2.73
C ASP A 51 -10.97 -2.52 -1.64
N PRO A 52 -9.76 -1.94 -1.57
CA PRO A 52 -9.49 -0.87 -0.62
C PRO A 52 -10.10 0.43 -1.14
N SER A 53 -10.81 1.13 -0.26
CA SER A 53 -11.33 2.47 -0.53
C SER A 53 -10.19 3.49 -0.58
N GLU A 54 -9.26 3.36 0.36
CA GLU A 54 -8.09 4.24 0.49
C GLU A 54 -6.95 3.50 1.20
N ILE A 55 -5.73 3.64 0.68
CA ILE A 55 -4.50 3.15 1.32
C ILE A 55 -3.50 4.29 1.35
N VAL A 56 -3.12 4.71 2.56
CA VAL A 56 -2.10 5.73 2.77
C VAL A 56 -1.00 5.12 3.63
N VAL A 57 0.24 5.29 3.18
CA VAL A 57 1.43 4.88 3.93
C VAL A 57 2.38 6.05 3.96
N GLU A 58 2.75 6.47 5.16
CA GLU A 58 3.64 7.60 5.42
C GLU A 58 4.80 7.16 6.31
N ASP A 59 6.01 7.59 5.98
CA ASP A 59 7.16 7.43 6.86
C ASP A 59 7.16 8.51 7.94
N ILE A 60 7.05 8.09 9.20
CA ILE A 60 7.08 8.96 10.37
C ILE A 60 8.44 8.95 11.07
N SER A 61 9.43 8.25 10.51
CA SER A 61 10.80 8.18 11.02
C SER A 61 11.72 9.26 10.46
N GLY A 62 11.21 10.18 9.64
CA GLY A 62 11.98 11.29 9.08
C GLY A 62 13.00 10.88 8.02
N GLY A 63 12.74 9.79 7.27
CA GLY A 63 13.61 9.33 6.18
C GLY A 63 14.59 8.21 6.55
N CYS A 64 14.53 7.69 7.78
CA CYS A 64 15.31 6.53 8.21
C CYS A 64 14.64 5.20 7.78
N GLY A 65 13.34 5.23 7.46
CA GLY A 65 12.56 4.05 7.12
C GLY A 65 12.36 3.08 8.29
N ALA A 66 12.48 3.55 9.53
CA ALA A 66 12.39 2.73 10.73
C ALA A 66 10.96 2.57 11.25
N MET A 67 10.06 3.52 10.91
CA MET A 67 8.69 3.56 11.43
C MET A 67 7.72 4.15 10.43
N TYR A 68 6.62 3.45 10.18
CA TYR A 68 5.60 3.86 9.21
C TYR A 68 4.23 4.00 9.87
N ALA A 69 3.45 4.96 9.37
CA ALA A 69 2.04 5.09 9.63
C ALA A 69 1.25 4.57 8.42
N VAL A 70 0.34 3.66 8.67
CA VAL A 70 -0.50 3.02 7.67
C VAL A 70 -1.95 3.31 8.00
N PHE A 71 -2.66 3.88 7.03
CA PHE A 71 -4.10 4.07 7.06
C PHE A 71 -4.75 3.24 5.95
N VAL A 72 -5.73 2.43 6.32
CA VAL A 72 -6.49 1.59 5.38
C VAL A 72 -7.98 1.82 5.60
N ALA A 73 -8.65 2.32 4.57
CA ALA A 73 -10.10 2.33 4.49
C ALA A 73 -10.57 1.22 3.54
N SER A 74 -11.48 0.38 4.00
CA SER A 74 -12.06 -0.70 3.17
C SER A 74 -13.47 -1.03 3.63
N LYS A 75 -14.29 -1.53 2.68
CA LYS A 75 -15.62 -2.08 2.97
C LYS A 75 -15.56 -3.39 3.75
N GLU A 76 -14.45 -4.12 3.67
CA GLU A 76 -14.24 -5.37 4.42
C GLU A 76 -14.22 -5.17 5.93
N PHE A 77 -13.93 -3.94 6.39
CA PHE A 77 -13.95 -3.59 7.80
C PHE A 77 -15.35 -3.29 8.33
N LYS A 78 -16.36 -3.20 7.46
CA LYS A 78 -17.75 -2.96 7.83
C LYS A 78 -18.29 -4.12 8.66
N GLY A 79 -18.78 -3.80 9.86
CA GLY A 79 -19.30 -4.80 10.80
C GLY A 79 -18.23 -5.54 11.63
N LEU A 80 -16.94 -5.21 11.45
CA LEU A 80 -15.87 -5.72 12.30
C LEU A 80 -15.54 -4.71 13.41
N PRO A 81 -15.26 -5.17 14.65
CA PRO A 81 -14.75 -4.31 15.70
C PRO A 81 -13.33 -3.83 15.34
N VAL A 82 -12.99 -2.61 15.75
CA VAL A 82 -11.70 -1.95 15.50
C VAL A 82 -10.50 -2.85 15.83
N ILE A 83 -10.55 -3.61 16.94
CA ILE A 83 -9.49 -4.55 17.33
C ILE A 83 -9.26 -5.62 16.25
N LYS A 84 -10.33 -6.17 15.66
CA LYS A 84 -10.21 -7.18 14.58
C LYS A 84 -9.68 -6.55 13.29
N GLN A 85 -10.07 -5.33 12.97
CA GLN A 85 -9.55 -4.61 11.80
C GLN A 85 -8.03 -4.41 11.92
N HIS A 86 -7.55 -3.87 13.06
CA HIS A 86 -6.11 -3.75 13.31
C HIS A 86 -5.40 -5.09 13.28
N LYS A 87 -6.03 -6.16 13.80
CA LYS A 87 -5.45 -7.50 13.74
C LYS A 87 -5.27 -7.96 12.30
N LEU A 88 -6.28 -7.81 11.44
CA LEU A 88 -6.21 -8.19 10.02
C LEU A 88 -5.08 -7.46 9.29
N VAL A 89 -4.96 -6.15 9.49
CA VAL A 89 -3.89 -5.36 8.86
C VAL A 89 -2.51 -5.73 9.42
N LYS A 90 -2.39 -5.93 10.73
CA LYS A 90 -1.13 -6.39 11.35
C LYS A 90 -0.74 -7.80 10.91
N GLU A 91 -1.71 -8.68 10.67
CA GLU A 91 -1.46 -10.02 10.14
C GLU A 91 -0.93 -9.95 8.69
N ALA A 92 -1.50 -9.08 7.86
CA ALA A 92 -1.03 -8.83 6.51
C ALA A 92 0.41 -8.31 6.48
N LEU A 93 0.73 -7.40 7.41
CA LEU A 93 2.04 -6.77 7.50
C LEU A 93 3.01 -7.52 8.42
N LYS A 94 2.63 -8.69 8.96
CA LYS A 94 3.43 -9.37 10.00
C LYS A 94 4.82 -9.72 9.53
N GLU A 95 4.97 -10.09 8.26
CA GLU A 95 6.26 -10.44 7.65
C GLU A 95 7.12 -9.20 7.45
N GLU A 96 6.54 -8.12 6.95
CA GLU A 96 7.23 -6.83 6.76
C GLU A 96 7.62 -6.17 8.10
N ILE A 97 6.74 -6.23 9.10
CA ILE A 97 6.98 -5.64 10.43
C ILE A 97 8.16 -6.31 11.13
N LYS A 98 8.46 -7.59 10.88
CA LYS A 98 9.63 -8.25 11.49
C LYS A 98 10.95 -7.58 11.10
N ALA A 99 11.00 -6.94 9.94
CA ALA A 99 12.15 -6.19 9.47
C ALA A 99 12.18 -4.74 10.00
N MET A 100 11.08 -4.24 10.57
CA MET A 100 10.89 -2.82 10.96
C MET A 100 10.83 -2.61 12.48
N HIS A 101 11.22 -1.42 12.95
CA HIS A 101 11.23 -1.07 14.38
C HIS A 101 9.80 -0.91 14.97
N GLY A 102 8.81 -0.57 14.13
CA GLY A 102 7.41 -0.51 14.53
C GLY A 102 6.51 0.12 13.47
N ILE A 103 5.20 -0.11 13.57
CA ILE A 103 4.20 0.51 12.68
C ILE A 103 3.01 1.06 13.47
N ARG A 104 2.42 2.14 12.97
CA ARG A 104 1.11 2.63 13.41
C ARG A 104 0.08 2.20 12.38
N VAL A 105 -0.99 1.57 12.85
CA VAL A 105 -2.08 1.12 11.98
C VAL A 105 -3.33 1.89 12.37
N GLN A 106 -3.97 2.49 11.39
CA GLN A 106 -5.31 3.08 11.49
C GLN A 106 -6.20 2.42 10.45
N THR A 107 -7.41 2.08 10.86
CA THR A 107 -8.39 1.45 9.97
C THR A 107 -9.70 2.18 10.05
N GLU A 108 -10.32 2.38 8.89
CA GLU A 108 -11.64 2.98 8.79
C GLU A 108 -12.56 2.05 7.99
N ALA A 109 -13.74 1.79 8.55
CA ALA A 109 -14.77 1.07 7.82
C ALA A 109 -15.46 2.04 6.87
N GLN A 110 -15.32 1.81 5.56
CA GLN A 110 -16.10 2.59 4.59
C GLN A 110 -17.59 2.32 4.79
N SER A 111 -18.38 3.39 4.83
CA SER A 111 -19.85 3.34 5.01
C SER A 111 -20.56 2.75 3.79
#